data_AF-A0A922VET7-F1
#
_entry.id   AF-A0A922VET7-F1
#
_cell.length_a   1.000
_cell.length_b   1.000
_cell.length_c   1.000
_cell.angle_alpha   90.00
_cell.angle_beta   90.00
_cell.angle_gamma   90.00
#
_symmetry.space_group_name_H-M   'P 1'
#
loop_
_entity.id
_entity.type
_entity.pdbx_description
1 polymer ?
#
loop_
_entity_poly.entity_id
_entity_poly.type
_entity_poly.pdbx_seq_one_letter_code
_entity_poly.pdbx_strand_id
1 'polypeptide(L)'
;MPVAVRARRAVSRGISPRRAAMGRCAVVHHGQPQPYRLFPGGAARAGLGRPQQAFRSCDPDPASDRPCAQQWPGGGRGFAGPAQPVHPHSQARQCRCRTRGTGSRRVSRCALMAERGCRDDAGHGLYRLLRLAGDAALLAEPAICAVVCGQFSVDRDEQRARPPPARAPDRGGMSEVTAPTPSRAGVGLAACAVFVAASIAPYFVTALVPAHTGTGYIAIHAVMTAAMLMAWARGRAVPMQALILAGIAARLILLAAPMLSSNDAERYLWDGAVALAGFDPYSVPPADPLVAPMRAIWATPPEHAAYPTLYPPLAITLFALSALAGPVWGIWVWKAIATAAGIALVPLAARLLTRWQCEQHFALVALSPLLVLETGVGAHLDAIVALLVGGAMHASFQKRAVWVGGLLGVGVCVKFLPAIALMPLAIAMGWRAALRMGLAAIGAIAVIYGTALAIGWRPIGSLPVFFEKWRNGSPLFTLLEAWLPTPILLAVIAVAGAVLMLTVMVFARQRPVIATQLAIATPLLLSPVAFPWYLLPLVPLAALGPGATLLGWLSLSPLVYEVRDRFVSDGVWMPAIWPLAIIGGGWMIGLGIDGLRHWRRRLALTDGKH
;
A
#
# COMPACT_ATOMS: atom_id res chain seq x y z
N MET A 1 39.64 -36.53 -25.78
CA MET A 1 40.97 -36.94 -26.29
C MET A 1 41.10 -36.51 -27.75
N PRO A 2 42.29 -36.09 -28.21
CA PRO A 2 42.60 -34.67 -28.38
C PRO A 2 43.17 -34.31 -29.76
N VAL A 3 43.26 -33.01 -30.08
CA VAL A 3 44.44 -32.44 -30.78
C VAL A 3 44.66 -31.02 -30.28
N ALA A 4 45.91 -30.74 -29.90
CA ALA A 4 46.42 -29.45 -29.46
C ALA A 4 47.40 -28.86 -30.50
N VAL A 5 47.81 -27.62 -30.24
CA VAL A 5 49.03 -26.91 -30.70
C VAL A 5 48.88 -26.05 -31.97
N ARG A 6 49.00 -24.72 -31.85
CA ARG A 6 50.29 -23.99 -31.99
C ARG A 6 50.18 -22.48 -31.70
N ALA A 7 51.12 -22.00 -30.89
CA ALA A 7 51.38 -20.59 -30.62
C ALA A 7 52.25 -19.95 -31.72
N ARG A 8 52.16 -18.62 -31.90
CA ARG A 8 53.27 -17.78 -32.36
C ARG A 8 53.32 -16.45 -31.59
N ARG A 9 54.48 -16.19 -30.99
CA ARG A 9 54.98 -14.89 -30.54
C ARG A 9 55.47 -14.09 -31.75
N ALA A 10 55.35 -12.76 -31.70
CA ALA A 10 56.30 -11.83 -32.29
C ALA A 10 56.49 -10.65 -31.33
N VAL A 11 57.75 -10.25 -31.17
CA VAL A 11 58.31 -9.32 -30.19
C VAL A 11 58.88 -8.10 -30.92
N SER A 12 59.06 -7.00 -30.17
CA SER A 12 59.98 -5.87 -30.41
C SER A 12 59.36 -4.70 -31.21
N ARG A 13 59.50 -3.39 -30.91
CA ARG A 13 60.35 -2.52 -30.04
C ARG A 13 59.46 -1.29 -29.69
N GLY A 14 59.47 -0.65 -28.51
CA GLY A 14 60.59 -0.05 -27.80
C GLY A 14 60.84 1.39 -28.32
N ILE A 15 60.36 2.43 -27.60
CA ILE A 15 60.97 3.78 -27.44
C ILE A 15 60.24 4.52 -26.29
N SER A 16 61.03 5.00 -25.34
CA SER A 16 60.85 6.03 -24.31
C SER A 16 62.27 6.65 -24.13
N PRO A 17 62.55 7.82 -23.51
CA PRO A 17 61.72 8.73 -22.69
C PRO A 17 61.93 10.24 -22.99
N ARG A 18 61.17 11.14 -22.32
CA ARG A 18 61.72 12.39 -21.73
C ARG A 18 60.79 13.03 -20.68
N ARG A 19 61.43 13.55 -19.64
CA ARG A 19 60.93 14.09 -18.34
C ARG A 19 60.70 15.61 -18.38
N ALA A 20 59.80 16.11 -17.52
CA ALA A 20 59.95 17.28 -16.63
C ALA A 20 58.75 17.27 -15.63
N ALA A 21 58.90 16.98 -14.32
CA ALA A 21 59.28 17.86 -13.19
C ALA A 21 58.41 19.13 -13.10
N MET A 22 57.83 19.60 -11.99
CA MET A 22 57.73 19.31 -10.55
C MET A 22 56.67 20.31 -10.02
N GLY A 23 55.87 20.01 -8.98
CA GLY A 23 55.22 21.10 -8.24
C GLY A 23 53.99 20.81 -7.36
N ARG A 24 54.27 20.40 -6.11
CA ARG A 24 53.55 20.70 -4.84
C ARG A 24 52.27 19.93 -4.48
N CYS A 25 52.43 19.21 -3.37
CA CYS A 25 51.42 18.63 -2.49
C CYS A 25 50.52 19.70 -1.84
N ALA A 26 49.24 19.39 -1.70
CA ALA A 26 48.40 19.85 -0.60
C ALA A 26 47.61 18.65 -0.07
N VAL A 27 47.96 18.25 1.16
CA VAL A 27 47.28 17.22 1.95
C VAL A 27 46.01 17.84 2.49
N VAL A 28 44.84 17.33 2.09
CA VAL A 28 43.57 17.63 2.76
C VAL A 28 43.23 16.44 3.64
N HIS A 29 43.30 16.64 4.95
CA HIS A 29 42.83 15.69 5.93
C HIS A 29 41.33 15.42 5.73
N HIS A 30 40.98 14.17 5.41
CA HIS A 30 39.60 13.71 5.52
C HIS A 30 39.21 13.64 6.99
N GLY A 31 38.36 14.57 7.42
CA GLY A 31 37.65 14.51 8.69
C GLY A 31 36.69 13.31 8.72
N GLN A 32 36.78 12.54 9.79
CA GLN A 32 35.89 11.44 10.15
C GLN A 32 34.42 11.90 10.23
N PRO A 33 33.43 11.11 9.77
CA PRO A 33 32.02 11.41 10.01
C PRO A 33 31.66 11.04 11.46
N GLN A 34 31.42 12.06 12.29
CA GLN A 34 30.84 11.93 13.63
C GLN A 34 29.31 11.72 13.54
N PRO A 35 28.72 10.96 14.48
CA PRO A 35 27.32 10.55 14.43
C PRO A 35 26.35 11.70 14.75
N TYR A 36 25.27 11.79 13.97
CA TYR A 36 24.21 12.78 14.12
C TYR A 36 23.54 12.72 15.51
N ARG A 37 23.74 13.76 16.32
CA ARG A 37 22.98 13.99 17.56
C ARG A 37 21.77 14.89 17.31
N LEU A 38 20.63 14.46 17.86
CA LEU A 38 19.39 15.20 18.04
C LEU A 38 19.62 16.44 18.95
N PHE A 39 18.96 17.55 18.60
CA PHE A 39 18.66 18.82 19.30
C PHE A 39 19.27 19.08 20.70
N PRO A 40 19.69 20.34 21.01
CA PRO A 40 18.70 21.34 21.45
C PRO A 40 18.95 22.83 21.08
N GLY A 41 17.82 23.55 20.91
CA GLY A 41 17.46 24.83 21.54
C GLY A 41 18.38 26.07 21.52
N GLY A 42 17.83 27.16 20.94
CA GLY A 42 18.09 28.57 21.29
C GLY A 42 18.51 29.46 20.11
N ALA A 43 18.10 30.72 19.95
CA ALA A 43 17.07 31.57 20.56
C ALA A 43 16.94 32.82 19.67
N ALA A 44 15.72 33.35 19.50
CA ALA A 44 15.48 34.67 18.94
C ALA A 44 15.54 35.74 20.06
N ARG A 45 16.06 36.93 19.74
CA ARG A 45 16.18 38.10 20.63
C ARG A 45 14.85 38.84 20.80
N ALA A 46 14.54 39.29 22.03
CA ALA A 46 14.14 40.67 22.39
C ALA A 46 13.55 40.74 23.82
N GLY A 47 13.84 41.81 24.56
CA GLY A 47 13.00 42.28 25.68
C GLY A 47 13.69 42.47 27.04
N LEU A 48 13.74 43.72 27.50
CA LEU A 48 14.36 44.24 28.73
C LEU A 48 13.59 43.88 30.02
N GLY A 49 14.31 43.77 31.16
CA GLY A 49 13.72 43.87 32.51
C GLY A 49 14.44 43.04 33.61
N ARG A 50 15.30 43.69 34.40
CA ARG A 50 15.98 43.21 35.64
C ARG A 50 15.01 43.18 36.87
N PRO A 51 15.39 42.73 38.09
CA PRO A 51 16.50 41.86 38.53
C PRO A 51 16.18 40.83 39.67
N GLN A 52 17.18 39.99 39.98
CA GLN A 52 17.61 39.47 41.31
C GLN A 52 16.86 38.31 42.01
N GLN A 53 17.56 37.16 42.12
CA GLN A 53 17.97 36.42 43.35
C GLN A 53 18.60 35.07 42.89
N ALA A 54 19.93 34.93 42.86
CA ALA A 54 20.85 34.58 43.95
C ALA A 54 21.14 33.06 44.06
N PHE A 55 22.37 32.66 43.66
CA PHE A 55 23.24 31.58 44.19
C PHE A 55 22.81 30.11 44.00
N ARG A 56 23.66 29.10 43.72
CA ARG A 56 25.12 28.88 43.73
C ARG A 56 25.50 27.79 42.70
N SER A 57 26.67 27.96 42.09
CA SER A 57 27.49 26.99 41.37
C SER A 57 28.08 25.92 42.29
N CYS A 58 28.33 24.71 41.76
CA CYS A 58 29.50 23.87 42.03
C CYS A 58 29.55 22.70 41.01
N ASP A 59 30.47 22.78 40.04
CA ASP A 59 31.17 21.63 39.42
C ASP A 59 32.51 21.51 40.19
N PRO A 60 33.17 20.32 40.35
CA PRO A 60 33.91 19.75 39.21
C PRO A 60 34.18 18.22 39.19
N ASP A 61 34.53 17.79 37.97
CA ASP A 61 35.51 16.79 37.51
C ASP A 61 35.32 15.25 37.65
N PRO A 62 35.69 14.47 36.59
CA PRO A 62 35.62 13.02 36.55
C PRO A 62 37.01 12.35 36.66
N ALA A 63 37.21 11.48 37.65
CA ALA A 63 38.23 10.42 37.60
C ALA A 63 38.06 9.45 38.77
N SER A 64 37.76 8.17 38.50
CA SER A 64 38.40 7.03 39.19
C SER A 64 37.88 5.70 38.67
N ASP A 65 38.83 4.89 38.22
CA ASP A 65 38.68 3.47 37.97
C ASP A 65 38.60 2.65 39.27
N ARG A 66 37.84 1.56 39.17
CA ARG A 66 37.91 0.26 39.90
C ARG A 66 36.82 -0.07 40.94
N PRO A 67 36.48 -1.38 41.04
CA PRO A 67 35.17 -1.86 41.48
C PRO A 67 35.19 -2.43 42.91
N CYS A 68 34.03 -2.48 43.56
CA CYS A 68 33.83 -3.36 44.71
C CYS A 68 32.35 -3.77 44.87
N ALA A 69 32.19 -4.97 45.43
CA ALA A 69 31.02 -5.82 45.43
C ALA A 69 30.05 -5.59 46.62
N GLN A 70 28.98 -6.40 46.62
CA GLN A 70 28.04 -6.71 47.72
C GLN A 70 26.89 -5.70 47.89
N GLN A 71 25.62 -6.05 48.12
CA GLN A 71 25.07 -7.17 48.89
C GLN A 71 23.56 -7.36 48.57
N TRP A 72 23.09 -8.62 48.61
CA TRP A 72 21.68 -9.04 48.65
C TRP A 72 21.09 -8.90 50.07
N PRO A 73 19.75 -8.89 50.24
CA PRO A 73 18.99 -10.11 50.56
C PRO A 73 17.73 -10.22 49.67
N GLY A 74 17.18 -11.37 49.26
CA GLY A 74 17.02 -12.66 49.90
C GLY A 74 15.51 -12.98 49.98
N GLY A 75 15.05 -14.05 49.31
CA GLY A 75 13.67 -14.56 49.45
C GLY A 75 13.10 -15.25 48.22
N GLY A 76 13.43 -16.53 48.02
CA GLY A 76 12.92 -17.36 46.92
C GLY A 76 11.68 -18.19 47.27
N ARG A 77 11.10 -18.82 46.24
CA ARG A 77 10.58 -20.21 46.18
C ARG A 77 10.18 -20.52 44.74
N GLY A 78 10.81 -21.54 44.15
CA GLY A 78 10.36 -22.21 42.93
C GLY A 78 9.87 -23.62 43.25
N PHE A 79 9.22 -24.29 42.30
CA PHE A 79 9.23 -25.76 42.12
C PHE A 79 8.66 -26.14 40.74
N ALA A 80 9.24 -27.19 40.13
CA ALA A 80 8.86 -27.76 38.85
C ALA A 80 8.67 -29.29 38.94
N GLY A 81 7.57 -29.80 38.33
CA GLY A 81 7.34 -31.14 37.73
C GLY A 81 7.14 -32.38 38.64
N PRO A 82 6.69 -33.56 38.12
CA PRO A 82 5.98 -33.88 36.85
C PRO A 82 4.86 -35.01 36.94
N ALA A 83 4.25 -35.34 35.78
CA ALA A 83 3.63 -36.62 35.34
C ALA A 83 2.12 -37.01 35.61
N GLN A 84 1.53 -37.64 34.57
CA GLN A 84 0.16 -38.19 34.30
C GLN A 84 -0.12 -39.58 34.95
N PRO A 85 -1.19 -40.37 34.61
CA PRO A 85 -2.65 -40.14 34.38
C PRO A 85 -3.58 -41.18 35.08
N VAL A 86 -4.89 -40.91 35.31
CA VAL A 86 -5.94 -41.96 35.46
C VAL A 86 -7.36 -41.43 35.06
N HIS A 87 -8.05 -42.18 34.19
CA HIS A 87 -9.53 -42.21 33.92
C HIS A 87 -10.15 -43.38 34.75
N PRO A 88 -11.49 -43.52 35.02
CA PRO A 88 -12.58 -43.50 34.00
C PRO A 88 -14.04 -43.16 34.48
N HIS A 89 -14.98 -43.23 33.51
CA HIS A 89 -16.46 -43.34 33.58
C HIS A 89 -17.26 -42.07 33.99
N SER A 90 -18.43 -41.71 33.42
CA SER A 90 -19.50 -42.50 32.79
C SER A 90 -20.47 -41.65 31.92
N GLN A 91 -20.96 -42.30 30.85
CA GLN A 91 -22.31 -42.25 30.26
C GLN A 91 -22.77 -41.07 29.36
N ALA A 92 -22.92 -41.45 28.08
CA ALA A 92 -23.71 -40.83 27.06
C ALA A 92 -25.23 -40.96 27.31
N ARG A 93 -26.00 -39.96 26.87
CA ARG A 93 -27.36 -40.15 26.34
C ARG A 93 -27.54 -39.32 25.07
N GLN A 94 -27.67 -40.03 23.96
CA GLN A 94 -28.28 -39.54 22.73
C GLN A 94 -29.81 -39.62 22.87
N CYS A 95 -30.52 -38.60 22.41
CA CYS A 95 -31.88 -38.75 21.90
C CYS A 95 -32.01 -38.05 20.54
N ARG A 96 -32.19 -38.86 19.50
CA ARG A 96 -32.69 -38.49 18.17
C ARG A 96 -34.20 -38.71 18.13
N CYS A 97 -34.90 -37.87 17.35
CA CYS A 97 -36.16 -38.08 16.61
C CYS A 97 -37.03 -36.81 16.70
N ARG A 98 -37.80 -36.35 15.72
CA ARG A 98 -38.06 -36.71 14.32
C ARG A 98 -38.86 -35.54 13.73
N THR A 99 -38.74 -35.31 12.43
CA THR A 99 -39.61 -34.41 11.66
C THR A 99 -41.01 -35.01 11.48
N ARG A 100 -42.06 -34.18 11.62
CA ARG A 100 -43.36 -34.30 10.95
C ARG A 100 -43.90 -32.89 10.68
N GLY A 101 -44.28 -32.63 9.44
CA GLY A 101 -44.87 -31.36 9.02
C GLY A 101 -46.40 -31.34 9.17
N THR A 102 -46.98 -30.15 9.10
CA THR A 102 -48.05 -29.72 8.16
C THR A 102 -48.63 -28.37 8.62
N GLY A 103 -48.76 -27.42 7.67
CA GLY A 103 -49.97 -26.59 7.54
C GLY A 103 -50.17 -25.32 8.40
N SER A 104 -50.20 -24.19 7.70
CA SER A 104 -51.29 -23.18 7.75
C SER A 104 -51.34 -22.08 8.84
N ARG A 105 -51.11 -20.84 8.34
CA ARG A 105 -51.84 -19.57 8.56
C ARG A 105 -51.73 -18.75 9.87
N ARG A 106 -51.20 -17.53 9.67
CA ARG A 106 -51.69 -16.17 10.05
C ARG A 106 -51.85 -15.75 11.53
N VAL A 107 -51.11 -14.67 11.83
CA VAL A 107 -51.53 -13.39 12.47
C VAL A 107 -51.74 -13.41 13.99
N SER A 108 -50.85 -12.73 14.74
CA SER A 108 -51.16 -11.47 15.47
C SER A 108 -50.02 -10.98 16.37
N ARG A 109 -49.91 -9.65 16.45
CA ARG A 109 -49.14 -8.84 17.40
C ARG A 109 -49.77 -8.87 18.81
N CYS A 110 -48.96 -8.44 19.78
CA CYS A 110 -49.21 -7.93 21.15
C CYS A 110 -48.54 -8.80 22.21
N ALA A 111 -47.94 -8.32 23.30
CA ALA A 111 -47.43 -7.02 23.73
C ALA A 111 -46.67 -7.30 25.05
N LEU A 112 -45.90 -6.30 25.50
CA LEU A 112 -45.16 -6.19 26.77
C LEU A 112 -45.70 -6.91 28.02
N MET A 113 -44.78 -7.47 28.82
CA MET A 113 -44.47 -7.14 30.24
C MET A 113 -44.06 -8.39 31.03
N ALA A 114 -42.84 -8.38 31.59
CA ALA A 114 -42.53 -8.93 32.91
C ALA A 114 -41.08 -8.62 33.28
N GLU A 115 -40.82 -7.40 33.73
CA GLU A 115 -39.74 -7.15 34.70
C GLU A 115 -40.31 -7.40 36.10
N ARG A 116 -39.65 -8.27 36.89
CA ARG A 116 -39.32 -8.09 38.31
C ARG A 116 -38.72 -9.37 38.90
N GLY A 117 -37.52 -9.22 39.50
CA GLY A 117 -37.17 -9.94 40.73
C GLY A 117 -36.02 -10.95 40.67
N CYS A 118 -34.77 -10.49 40.71
CA CYS A 118 -33.76 -10.92 41.69
C CYS A 118 -32.51 -10.05 41.55
N ARG A 119 -32.18 -9.31 42.62
CA ARG A 119 -30.91 -8.62 42.81
C ARG A 119 -30.02 -9.56 43.64
N ASP A 120 -28.82 -9.84 43.13
CA ASP A 120 -27.66 -10.21 43.94
C ASP A 120 -26.48 -9.34 43.50
N ASP A 121 -25.79 -8.78 44.49
CA ASP A 121 -24.74 -7.76 44.39
C ASP A 121 -23.40 -8.36 43.94
N ALA A 122 -23.07 -8.19 42.66
CA ALA A 122 -21.69 -8.19 42.13
C ALA A 122 -21.66 -7.64 40.68
N GLY A 123 -22.22 -6.46 40.43
CA GLY A 123 -22.38 -5.95 39.04
C GLY A 123 -22.24 -4.44 38.83
N HIS A 124 -21.95 -3.66 39.87
CA HIS A 124 -22.10 -2.20 39.79
C HIS A 124 -20.93 -1.45 39.12
N GLY A 125 -19.75 -2.07 38.95
CA GLY A 125 -18.63 -1.48 38.22
C GLY A 125 -18.72 -1.66 36.70
N LEU A 126 -19.04 -2.87 36.26
CA LEU A 126 -19.12 -3.22 34.83
C LEU A 126 -20.34 -2.59 34.15
N TYR A 127 -21.47 -2.47 34.86
CA TYR A 127 -22.67 -1.84 34.33
C TYR A 127 -22.52 -0.32 34.15
N ARG A 128 -21.77 0.37 35.02
CA ARG A 128 -21.45 1.80 34.86
C ARG A 128 -20.47 2.03 33.70
N LEU A 129 -19.48 1.15 33.51
CA LEU A 129 -18.56 1.19 32.36
C LEU A 129 -19.27 0.92 31.04
N LEU A 130 -20.23 -0.02 31.00
CA LEU A 130 -21.04 -0.32 29.82
C LEU A 130 -22.05 0.79 29.50
N ARG A 131 -22.59 1.49 30.51
CA ARG A 131 -23.43 2.68 30.31
C ARG A 131 -22.64 3.88 29.81
N LEU A 132 -21.46 4.15 30.38
CA LEU A 132 -20.58 5.21 29.89
C LEU A 132 -20.08 4.93 28.46
N ALA A 133 -19.83 3.66 28.12
CA ALA A 133 -19.51 3.25 26.75
C ALA A 133 -20.72 3.34 25.80
N GLY A 134 -21.94 3.08 26.29
CA GLY A 134 -23.19 3.23 25.55
C GLY A 134 -23.55 4.69 25.29
N ASP A 135 -23.39 5.56 26.29
CA ASP A 135 -23.68 6.99 26.20
C ASP A 135 -22.62 7.73 25.36
N ALA A 136 -21.35 7.28 25.39
CA ALA A 136 -20.31 7.74 24.45
C ALA A 136 -20.55 7.24 23.01
N ALA A 137 -21.12 6.04 22.83
CA ALA A 137 -21.49 5.51 21.52
C ALA A 137 -22.71 6.23 20.91
N LEU A 138 -23.66 6.70 21.72
CA LEU A 138 -24.80 7.52 21.27
C LEU A 138 -24.39 8.96 20.88
N LEU A 139 -23.37 9.53 21.52
CA LEU A 139 -22.85 10.86 21.15
C LEU A 139 -21.91 10.82 19.94
N ALA A 140 -21.29 9.67 19.65
CA ALA A 140 -20.46 9.45 18.47
C ALA A 140 -21.24 8.92 17.24
N GLU A 141 -22.52 8.58 17.42
CA GLU A 141 -23.39 8.01 16.38
C GLU A 141 -23.47 8.89 15.11
N PRO A 142 -23.61 10.23 15.18
CA PRO A 142 -23.69 11.05 13.97
C PRO A 142 -22.37 11.11 13.19
N ALA A 143 -21.22 11.12 13.90
CA ALA A 143 -19.90 11.26 13.29
C ALA A 143 -19.37 9.91 12.73
N ILE A 144 -19.55 8.82 13.47
CA ILE A 144 -19.18 7.48 13.02
C ILE A 144 -20.12 7.01 11.92
N CYS A 145 -21.42 7.31 11.99
CA CYS A 145 -22.36 6.98 10.92
C CYS A 145 -22.14 7.84 9.67
N ALA A 146 -21.63 9.08 9.78
CA ALA A 146 -21.21 9.87 8.61
C ALA A 146 -19.97 9.29 7.90
N VAL A 147 -18.97 8.83 8.67
CA VAL A 147 -17.75 8.19 8.11
C VAL A 147 -18.05 6.80 7.53
N VAL A 148 -18.93 6.02 8.18
CA VAL A 148 -19.26 4.63 7.82
C VAL A 148 -20.47 4.50 6.87
N CYS A 149 -21.36 5.49 6.77
CA CYS A 149 -22.37 5.53 5.70
C CYS A 149 -21.92 6.31 4.47
N GLY A 150 -20.92 7.19 4.62
CA GLY A 150 -20.35 8.02 3.56
C GLY A 150 -19.74 7.21 2.41
N GLN A 151 -18.85 6.27 2.72
CA GLN A 151 -18.13 5.49 1.69
C GLN A 151 -18.92 4.28 1.16
N PHE A 152 -19.97 3.86 1.88
CA PHE A 152 -20.40 2.46 1.81
C PHE A 152 -21.74 2.26 1.13
N SER A 153 -22.03 2.95 0.02
CA SER A 153 -23.19 2.59 -0.78
C SER A 153 -23.11 2.79 -2.29
N VAL A 154 -22.74 1.69 -2.94
CA VAL A 154 -22.99 1.38 -4.35
C VAL A 154 -23.71 0.04 -4.43
N ASP A 155 -24.90 0.06 -5.01
CA ASP A 155 -25.76 -1.01 -5.52
C ASP A 155 -26.08 -2.28 -4.73
N ARG A 156 -27.39 -2.45 -4.49
CA ARG A 156 -28.07 -3.74 -4.29
C ARG A 156 -28.86 -4.17 -5.54
N ASP A 157 -29.17 -3.25 -6.45
CA ASP A 157 -30.13 -3.51 -7.54
C ASP A 157 -29.46 -3.94 -8.86
N GLU A 158 -28.21 -3.55 -9.13
CA GLU A 158 -27.46 -4.13 -10.26
C GLU A 158 -26.93 -5.55 -9.99
N GLN A 159 -26.79 -5.96 -8.72
CA GLN A 159 -26.11 -7.22 -8.37
C GLN A 159 -27.04 -8.45 -8.29
N ARG A 160 -28.37 -8.27 -8.41
CA ARG A 160 -29.36 -9.36 -8.29
C ARG A 160 -30.08 -9.74 -9.57
N ALA A 161 -29.87 -9.06 -10.68
CA ALA A 161 -30.46 -9.46 -11.96
C ALA A 161 -29.75 -10.72 -12.49
N ARG A 162 -30.31 -11.91 -12.19
CA ARG A 162 -30.16 -13.03 -13.13
C ARG A 162 -30.83 -12.60 -14.44
N PRO A 163 -30.21 -12.79 -15.61
CA PRO A 163 -30.89 -12.49 -16.86
C PRO A 163 -32.15 -13.37 -16.96
N PRO A 164 -33.31 -12.82 -17.34
CA PRO A 164 -34.44 -13.65 -17.73
C PRO A 164 -34.04 -14.49 -18.96
N PRO A 165 -34.60 -15.70 -19.14
CA PRO A 165 -34.36 -16.48 -20.34
C PRO A 165 -34.77 -15.66 -21.58
N ALA A 166 -33.96 -15.73 -22.64
CA ALA A 166 -34.16 -14.99 -23.87
C ALA A 166 -35.59 -15.18 -24.40
N ARG A 167 -36.41 -14.13 -24.30
CA ARG A 167 -37.65 -14.02 -25.06
C ARG A 167 -37.31 -13.48 -26.43
N ALA A 168 -37.95 -14.07 -27.44
CA ALA A 168 -37.87 -13.65 -28.84
C ALA A 168 -38.14 -12.13 -28.99
N PRO A 169 -37.51 -11.46 -29.97
CA PRO A 169 -37.59 -10.02 -30.10
C PRO A 169 -39.01 -9.58 -30.47
N ASP A 170 -39.64 -8.84 -29.57
CA ASP A 170 -40.89 -8.13 -29.83
C ASP A 170 -40.58 -6.90 -30.68
N ARG A 171 -41.24 -6.79 -31.83
CA ARG A 171 -41.06 -5.68 -32.79
C ARG A 171 -41.96 -4.53 -32.35
N GLY A 172 -41.46 -3.62 -31.53
CA GLY A 172 -42.19 -2.39 -31.22
C GLY A 172 -41.44 -1.45 -30.29
N GLY A 173 -40.98 -0.32 -30.83
CA GLY A 173 -40.44 0.80 -30.06
C GLY A 173 -38.91 0.89 -30.05
N MET A 174 -38.33 1.43 -31.12
CA MET A 174 -36.95 1.94 -31.11
C MET A 174 -36.86 3.11 -30.11
N SER A 175 -36.43 2.82 -28.88
CA SER A 175 -35.82 3.83 -28.03
C SER A 175 -34.47 4.19 -28.65
N GLU A 176 -34.38 5.40 -29.15
CA GLU A 176 -33.21 5.99 -29.80
C GLU A 176 -31.98 5.90 -28.88
N VAL A 177 -31.08 4.94 -29.15
CA VAL A 177 -29.73 4.94 -28.58
C VAL A 177 -29.01 6.11 -29.24
N THR A 178 -29.09 7.27 -28.59
CA THR A 178 -28.44 8.50 -29.08
C THR A 178 -26.95 8.24 -29.22
N ALA A 179 -26.46 8.23 -30.47
CA ALA A 179 -25.05 8.16 -30.76
C ALA A 179 -24.33 9.30 -30.01
N PRO A 180 -23.13 9.05 -29.42
CA PRO A 180 -22.39 10.10 -28.74
C PRO A 180 -22.19 11.27 -29.71
N THR A 181 -22.61 12.47 -29.30
CA THR A 181 -22.40 13.67 -30.11
C THR A 181 -20.90 13.84 -30.40
N PRO A 182 -20.51 14.15 -31.64
CA PRO A 182 -19.10 14.15 -32.05
C PRO A 182 -18.21 15.05 -31.19
N SER A 183 -18.78 16.10 -30.58
CA SER A 183 -18.09 16.98 -29.63
C SER A 183 -17.67 16.28 -28.31
N ARG A 184 -18.45 15.31 -27.82
CA ARG A 184 -18.13 14.60 -26.56
C ARG A 184 -16.98 13.61 -26.75
N ALA A 185 -16.98 12.88 -27.86
CA ALA A 185 -15.91 11.97 -28.23
C ALA A 185 -14.61 12.73 -28.55
N GLY A 186 -14.69 13.83 -29.30
CA GLY A 186 -13.53 14.66 -29.65
C GLY A 186 -12.76 15.16 -28.42
N VAL A 187 -13.46 15.64 -27.38
CA VAL A 187 -12.80 16.06 -26.13
C VAL A 187 -12.19 14.88 -25.37
N GLY A 188 -12.84 13.70 -25.37
CA GLY A 188 -12.26 12.50 -24.77
C GLY A 188 -10.97 12.04 -25.47
N LEU A 189 -10.93 12.14 -26.80
CA LEU A 189 -9.73 11.87 -27.60
C LEU A 189 -8.64 12.91 -27.36
N ALA A 190 -9.00 14.19 -27.28
CA ALA A 190 -8.06 15.25 -26.92
C ALA A 190 -7.46 15.02 -25.53
N ALA A 191 -8.27 14.59 -24.55
CA ALA A 191 -7.79 14.23 -23.23
C ALA A 191 -6.80 13.06 -23.27
N CYS A 192 -7.05 12.03 -24.10
CA CYS A 192 -6.09 10.94 -24.32
C CYS A 192 -4.77 11.46 -24.92
N ALA A 193 -4.84 12.37 -25.89
CA ALA A 193 -3.65 12.97 -26.51
C ALA A 193 -2.85 13.82 -25.51
N VAL A 194 -3.52 14.64 -24.70
CA VAL A 194 -2.89 15.42 -23.62
C VAL A 194 -2.20 14.50 -22.61
N PHE A 195 -2.84 13.39 -22.24
CA PHE A 195 -2.26 12.41 -21.31
C PHE A 195 -0.97 11.79 -21.87
N VAL A 196 -0.97 11.40 -23.15
CA VAL A 196 0.21 10.85 -23.83
C VAL A 196 1.30 11.90 -23.95
N ALA A 197 0.97 13.13 -24.35
CA ALA A 197 1.92 14.23 -24.45
C ALA A 197 2.57 14.57 -23.10
N ALA A 198 1.77 14.63 -22.03
CA ALA A 198 2.26 14.86 -20.67
C ALA A 198 3.22 13.76 -20.18
N SER A 199 3.15 12.55 -20.75
CA SER A 199 4.07 11.46 -20.44
C SER A 199 5.50 11.69 -20.97
N ILE A 200 5.70 12.69 -21.85
CA ILE A 200 7.03 13.11 -22.33
C ILE A 200 7.68 14.09 -21.35
N ALA A 201 6.88 14.84 -20.56
CA ALA A 201 7.39 15.88 -19.66
C ALA A 201 8.47 15.42 -18.66
N PRO A 202 8.43 14.19 -18.08
CA PRO A 202 9.47 13.74 -17.14
C PRO A 202 10.90 13.79 -17.68
N TYR A 203 11.09 13.63 -18.99
CA TYR A 203 12.42 13.70 -19.64
C TYR A 203 13.07 15.07 -19.55
N PHE A 204 12.27 16.12 -19.39
CA PHE A 204 12.75 17.50 -19.33
C PHE A 204 12.88 18.02 -17.90
N VAL A 205 12.25 17.38 -16.90
CA VAL A 205 12.25 17.87 -15.51
C VAL A 205 13.68 17.98 -14.96
N THR A 206 14.49 16.92 -15.08
CA THR A 206 15.87 16.93 -14.58
C THR A 206 16.77 17.91 -15.33
N ALA A 207 16.46 18.24 -16.58
CA ALA A 207 17.24 19.16 -17.39
C ALA A 207 16.85 20.64 -17.16
N LEU A 208 15.55 20.91 -17.03
CA LEU A 208 15.02 22.27 -16.92
C LEU A 208 14.97 22.76 -15.47
N VAL A 209 14.66 21.88 -14.53
CA VAL A 209 14.44 22.20 -13.12
C VAL A 209 15.02 21.12 -12.19
N PRO A 210 16.35 20.87 -12.22
CA PRO A 210 16.99 19.79 -11.46
C PRO A 210 16.77 19.84 -9.94
N ALA A 211 16.58 21.03 -9.37
CA ALA A 211 16.28 21.21 -7.94
C ALA A 211 14.79 21.03 -7.59
N HIS A 212 13.90 20.92 -8.59
CA HIS A 212 12.45 20.87 -8.40
C HIS A 212 11.82 19.62 -8.98
N THR A 213 12.47 18.47 -8.80
CA THR A 213 12.00 17.19 -9.36
C THR A 213 10.65 16.73 -8.77
N GLY A 214 10.41 16.99 -7.48
CA GLY A 214 9.16 16.72 -6.79
C GLY A 214 8.04 17.62 -7.28
N THR A 215 8.28 18.93 -7.35
CA THR A 215 7.32 19.89 -7.91
C THR A 215 6.99 19.58 -9.37
N GLY A 216 8.00 19.24 -10.18
CA GLY A 216 7.84 18.81 -11.57
C GLY A 216 6.97 17.56 -11.68
N TYR A 217 7.20 16.55 -10.84
CA TYR A 217 6.34 15.37 -10.78
C TYR A 217 4.90 15.74 -10.46
N ILE A 218 4.67 16.56 -9.43
CA ILE A 218 3.33 16.96 -8.98
C ILE A 218 2.56 17.67 -10.11
N ALA A 219 3.21 18.58 -10.83
CA ALA A 219 2.60 19.30 -11.96
C ALA A 219 2.20 18.34 -13.09
N ILE A 220 3.08 17.40 -13.46
CA ILE A 220 2.79 16.39 -14.49
C ILE A 220 1.63 15.50 -14.05
N HIS A 221 1.66 15.01 -12.81
CA HIS A 221 0.59 14.20 -12.24
C HIS A 221 -0.76 14.94 -12.26
N ALA A 222 -0.79 16.23 -11.93
CA ALA A 222 -2.00 17.05 -11.95
C ALA A 222 -2.58 17.20 -13.37
N VAL A 223 -1.75 17.49 -14.38
CA VAL A 223 -2.18 17.57 -15.79
C VAL A 223 -2.73 16.23 -16.27
N MET A 224 -2.03 15.13 -15.98
CA MET A 224 -2.47 13.78 -16.32
C MET A 224 -3.77 13.42 -15.59
N THR A 225 -3.96 13.86 -14.34
CA THR A 225 -5.20 13.66 -13.58
C THR A 225 -6.36 14.39 -14.23
N ALA A 226 -6.18 15.66 -14.62
CA ALA A 226 -7.21 16.42 -15.32
C ALA A 226 -7.61 15.75 -16.65
N ALA A 227 -6.63 15.27 -17.42
CA ALA A 227 -6.86 14.53 -18.65
C ALA A 227 -7.61 13.21 -18.40
N MET A 228 -7.20 12.41 -17.40
CA MET A 228 -7.90 11.18 -17.01
C MET A 228 -9.36 11.46 -16.62
N LEU A 229 -9.60 12.44 -15.75
CA LEU A 229 -10.95 12.79 -15.29
C LEU A 229 -11.81 13.33 -16.44
N MET A 230 -11.23 14.09 -17.37
CA MET A 230 -11.91 14.57 -18.56
C MET A 230 -12.34 13.43 -19.48
N ALA A 231 -11.46 12.46 -19.74
CA ALA A 231 -11.80 11.25 -20.49
C ALA A 231 -12.87 10.42 -19.76
N TRP A 232 -12.71 10.23 -18.45
CA TRP A 232 -13.63 9.48 -17.60
C TRP A 232 -15.04 10.09 -17.59
N ALA A 233 -15.15 11.42 -17.50
CA ALA A 233 -16.44 12.13 -17.54
C ALA A 233 -17.21 11.95 -18.86
N ARG A 234 -16.56 11.48 -19.93
CA ARG A 234 -17.22 11.14 -21.21
C ARG A 234 -17.66 9.67 -21.27
N GLY A 235 -17.24 8.84 -20.32
CA GLY A 235 -17.65 7.45 -20.20
C GLY A 235 -17.51 6.69 -21.52
N ARG A 236 -18.60 6.03 -21.95
CA ARG A 236 -18.63 5.24 -23.18
C ARG A 236 -18.48 6.04 -24.48
N ALA A 237 -18.52 7.37 -24.45
CA ALA A 237 -18.27 8.19 -25.64
C ALA A 237 -16.80 8.18 -26.07
N VAL A 238 -15.87 7.82 -25.19
CA VAL A 238 -14.46 7.61 -25.56
C VAL A 238 -14.29 6.18 -26.04
N PRO A 239 -13.78 5.95 -27.27
CA PRO A 239 -13.51 4.61 -27.75
C PRO A 239 -12.54 3.87 -26.81
N MET A 240 -12.91 2.66 -26.41
CA MET A 240 -12.08 1.78 -25.58
C MET A 240 -10.68 1.60 -26.18
N GLN A 241 -10.58 1.48 -27.50
CA GLN A 241 -9.34 1.35 -28.25
C GLN A 241 -8.43 2.58 -28.05
N ALA A 242 -8.98 3.79 -28.04
CA ALA A 242 -8.20 5.01 -27.81
C ALA A 242 -7.62 5.02 -26.39
N LEU A 243 -8.40 4.60 -25.38
CA LEU A 243 -7.94 4.46 -24.00
C LEU A 243 -6.85 3.39 -23.86
N ILE A 244 -6.98 2.25 -24.55
CA ILE A 244 -5.96 1.19 -24.57
C ILE A 244 -4.66 1.72 -25.20
N LEU A 245 -4.76 2.33 -26.39
CA LEU A 245 -3.61 2.84 -27.12
C LEU A 245 -2.89 3.94 -26.32
N ALA A 246 -3.63 4.91 -25.78
CA ALA A 246 -3.05 5.97 -24.95
C ALA A 246 -2.42 5.42 -23.67
N GLY A 247 -3.11 4.49 -22.97
CA GLY A 247 -2.59 3.89 -21.74
C GLY A 247 -1.32 3.05 -21.96
N ILE A 248 -1.23 2.33 -23.08
CA ILE A 248 -0.03 1.55 -23.45
C ILE A 248 1.08 2.51 -23.91
N ALA A 249 0.78 3.47 -24.79
CA ALA A 249 1.74 4.43 -25.30
C ALA A 249 2.40 5.22 -24.16
N ALA A 250 1.62 5.73 -23.20
CA ALA A 250 2.16 6.44 -22.04
C ALA A 250 3.16 5.60 -21.23
N ARG A 251 2.86 4.31 -21.01
CA ARG A 251 3.76 3.39 -20.28
C ARG A 251 5.03 3.09 -21.07
N LEU A 252 4.93 2.91 -22.39
CA LEU A 252 6.10 2.71 -23.26
C LEU A 252 6.98 3.96 -23.32
N ILE A 253 6.37 5.16 -23.44
CA ILE A 253 7.09 6.43 -23.38
C ILE A 253 7.84 6.55 -22.06
N LEU A 254 7.26 6.18 -20.92
CA LEU A 254 7.88 6.34 -19.62
C LEU A 254 8.90 5.26 -19.25
N LEU A 255 9.04 4.19 -20.04
CA LEU A 255 10.00 3.12 -19.78
C LEU A 255 11.43 3.67 -19.61
N ALA A 256 11.81 4.68 -20.39
CA ALA A 256 13.11 5.33 -20.32
C ALA A 256 13.14 6.66 -19.54
N ALA A 257 12.04 7.01 -18.86
CA ALA A 257 11.98 8.25 -18.09
C ALA A 257 12.99 8.24 -16.92
N PRO A 258 13.55 9.40 -16.53
CA PRO A 258 14.38 9.50 -15.32
C PRO A 258 13.56 9.17 -14.06
N MET A 259 14.24 8.69 -13.01
CA MET A 259 13.61 8.38 -11.73
C MET A 259 13.39 9.66 -10.91
N LEU A 260 12.17 10.18 -10.93
CA LEU A 260 11.83 11.42 -10.23
C LEU A 260 11.26 11.17 -8.82
N SER A 261 10.47 10.11 -8.65
CA SER A 261 9.67 9.89 -7.43
C SER A 261 10.44 9.20 -6.29
N SER A 262 11.30 8.23 -6.59
CA SER A 262 12.12 7.50 -5.61
C SER A 262 13.39 6.93 -6.24
N ASN A 263 14.34 6.51 -5.41
CA ASN A 263 15.50 5.68 -5.77
C ASN A 263 15.32 4.19 -5.35
N ASP A 264 14.10 3.79 -4.97
CA ASP A 264 13.71 2.42 -4.64
C ASP A 264 14.23 1.39 -5.67
N ALA A 265 14.17 1.68 -6.96
CA ALA A 265 14.62 0.76 -8.01
C ALA A 265 16.13 0.44 -7.92
N GLU A 266 16.95 1.37 -7.44
CA GLU A 266 18.37 1.11 -7.15
C GLU A 266 18.49 0.16 -5.97
N ARG A 267 17.67 0.35 -4.93
CA ARG A 267 17.63 -0.57 -3.79
C ARG A 267 17.20 -1.98 -4.21
N TYR A 268 16.26 -2.10 -5.13
CA TYR A 268 15.82 -3.38 -5.66
C TYR A 268 16.99 -4.11 -6.32
N LEU A 269 17.67 -3.45 -7.27
CA LEU A 269 18.83 -4.04 -7.95
C LEU A 269 19.95 -4.41 -6.99
N TRP A 270 20.23 -3.56 -6.00
CA TRP A 270 21.19 -3.86 -4.94
C TRP A 270 20.83 -5.16 -4.21
N ASP A 271 19.61 -5.28 -3.70
CA ASP A 271 19.18 -6.47 -2.95
C ASP A 271 19.23 -7.74 -3.85
N GLY A 272 18.92 -7.60 -5.13
CA GLY A 272 19.09 -8.65 -6.13
C GLY A 272 20.56 -9.04 -6.36
N ALA A 273 21.46 -8.06 -6.43
CA ALA A 273 22.89 -8.30 -6.59
C ALA A 273 23.51 -8.99 -5.36
N VAL A 274 23.09 -8.60 -4.15
CA VAL A 274 23.49 -9.26 -2.89
C VAL A 274 23.08 -10.73 -2.91
N ALA A 275 21.83 -11.02 -3.32
CA ALA A 275 21.35 -12.39 -3.48
C ALA A 275 22.18 -13.19 -4.50
N LEU A 276 22.49 -12.60 -5.66
CA LEU A 276 23.31 -13.26 -6.70
C LEU A 276 24.76 -13.50 -6.28
N ALA A 277 25.30 -12.65 -5.39
CA ALA A 277 26.63 -12.84 -4.81
C ALA A 277 26.69 -13.94 -3.75
N GLY A 278 25.55 -14.59 -3.44
CA GLY A 278 25.47 -15.69 -2.48
C GLY A 278 25.31 -15.24 -1.02
N PHE A 279 25.11 -13.94 -0.79
CA PHE A 279 24.83 -13.41 0.54
C PHE A 279 23.34 -13.50 0.87
N ASP A 280 23.01 -13.52 2.15
CA ASP A 280 21.64 -13.41 2.65
C ASP A 280 21.22 -11.92 2.71
N PRO A 281 20.31 -11.45 1.83
CA PRO A 281 19.94 -10.03 1.76
C PRO A 281 19.23 -9.52 3.02
N TYR A 282 18.75 -10.45 3.86
CA TYR A 282 18.06 -10.15 5.11
C TYR A 282 19.00 -9.96 6.30
N SER A 283 20.28 -10.28 6.17
CA SER A 283 21.30 -10.08 7.20
C SER A 283 22.40 -9.11 6.79
N VAL A 284 22.64 -8.92 5.49
CA VAL A 284 23.72 -8.06 4.98
C VAL A 284 23.15 -6.72 4.49
N PRO A 285 23.26 -5.62 5.27
CA PRO A 285 22.88 -4.30 4.82
C PRO A 285 23.90 -3.72 3.82
N PRO A 286 23.51 -2.74 2.97
CA PRO A 286 24.46 -2.13 2.02
C PRO A 286 25.73 -1.54 2.67
N ALA A 287 25.62 -1.00 3.89
CA ALA A 287 26.74 -0.41 4.62
C ALA A 287 27.72 -1.46 5.20
N ASP A 288 27.42 -2.75 5.12
CA ASP A 288 28.28 -3.81 5.66
C ASP A 288 29.65 -3.83 4.93
N PRO A 289 30.78 -3.90 5.66
CA PRO A 289 32.10 -4.05 5.07
C PRO A 289 32.25 -5.24 4.12
N LEU A 290 31.50 -6.34 4.34
CA LEU A 290 31.54 -7.56 3.52
C LEU A 290 31.17 -7.30 2.05
N VAL A 291 30.31 -6.30 1.80
CA VAL A 291 29.81 -5.95 0.46
C VAL A 291 30.39 -4.62 -0.04
N ALA A 292 31.44 -4.10 0.60
CA ALA A 292 32.12 -2.88 0.17
C ALA A 292 32.60 -2.92 -1.31
N PRO A 293 33.16 -4.03 -1.83
CA PRO A 293 33.52 -4.11 -3.25
C PRO A 293 32.31 -4.00 -4.19
N MET A 294 31.13 -4.45 -3.75
CA MET A 294 29.90 -4.38 -4.55
C MET A 294 29.35 -2.96 -4.64
N ARG A 295 29.48 -2.16 -3.58
CA ARG A 295 29.05 -0.75 -3.58
C ARG A 295 29.80 0.13 -4.58
N ALA A 296 31.00 -0.28 -4.99
CA ALA A 296 31.74 0.42 -6.05
C ALA A 296 31.13 0.20 -7.46
N ILE A 297 30.27 -0.81 -7.61
CA ILE A 297 29.76 -1.29 -8.90
C ILE A 297 28.25 -1.05 -9.01
N TRP A 298 27.53 -1.21 -7.90
CA TRP A 298 26.08 -1.07 -7.81
C TRP A 298 25.71 0.22 -7.08
N ALA A 299 24.77 0.98 -7.66
CA ALA A 299 24.19 2.13 -6.97
C ALA A 299 23.46 1.69 -5.70
N THR A 300 23.69 2.41 -4.60
CA THR A 300 23.03 2.16 -3.31
C THR A 300 22.46 3.46 -2.75
N PRO A 301 21.14 3.53 -2.52
CA PRO A 301 20.51 4.63 -1.80
C PRO A 301 21.11 4.80 -0.39
N PRO A 302 21.78 5.93 -0.07
CA PRO A 302 22.41 6.15 1.24
C PRO A 302 21.43 6.06 2.41
N GLU A 303 20.18 6.47 2.22
CA GLU A 303 19.13 6.52 3.24
C GLU A 303 18.72 5.14 3.78
N HIS A 304 19.01 4.09 3.02
CA HIS A 304 18.69 2.70 3.38
C HIS A 304 19.94 1.84 3.55
N ALA A 305 21.13 2.44 3.46
CA ALA A 305 22.38 1.71 3.53
C ALA A 305 22.58 0.96 4.85
N ALA A 306 22.02 1.48 5.95
CA ALA A 306 22.13 0.87 7.27
C ALA A 306 21.23 -0.37 7.47
N TYR A 307 20.28 -0.64 6.56
CA TYR A 307 19.23 -1.61 6.79
C TYR A 307 19.29 -2.79 5.80
N PRO A 308 19.17 -4.04 6.28
CA PRO A 308 18.97 -5.19 5.40
C PRO A 308 17.60 -5.09 4.72
N THR A 309 17.37 -5.91 3.71
CA THR A 309 16.11 -5.84 2.96
C THR A 309 14.90 -6.13 3.83
N LEU A 310 13.75 -5.55 3.50
CA LEU A 310 12.44 -5.89 4.06
C LEU A 310 11.55 -6.59 3.02
N TYR A 311 12.04 -6.75 1.79
CA TYR A 311 11.23 -7.27 0.70
C TYR A 311 11.04 -8.78 0.84
N PRO A 312 9.80 -9.29 0.66
CA PRO A 312 9.53 -10.72 0.61
C PRO A 312 10.36 -11.48 -0.45
N PRO A 313 10.59 -12.80 -0.29
CA PRO A 313 11.54 -13.54 -1.12
C PRO A 313 11.27 -13.55 -2.63
N LEU A 314 10.00 -13.49 -3.06
CA LEU A 314 9.71 -13.44 -4.50
C LEU A 314 10.07 -12.06 -5.08
N ALA A 315 9.94 -10.97 -4.32
CA ALA A 315 10.45 -9.66 -4.74
C ALA A 315 11.98 -9.71 -4.93
N ILE A 316 12.73 -10.28 -3.97
CA ILE A 316 14.18 -10.49 -4.10
C ILE A 316 14.52 -11.32 -5.34
N THR A 317 13.75 -12.37 -5.62
CA THR A 317 13.96 -13.20 -6.83
C THR A 317 13.77 -12.39 -8.12
N LEU A 318 12.74 -11.54 -8.18
CA LEU A 318 12.51 -10.66 -9.33
C LEU A 318 13.63 -9.63 -9.49
N PHE A 319 14.12 -9.10 -8.37
CA PHE A 319 15.24 -8.17 -8.36
C PHE A 319 16.54 -8.84 -8.81
N ALA A 320 16.81 -10.06 -8.34
CA ALA A 320 17.95 -10.87 -8.75
C ALA A 320 17.88 -11.21 -10.24
N LEU A 321 16.71 -11.59 -10.77
CA LEU A 321 16.50 -11.79 -12.21
C LEU A 321 16.87 -10.54 -13.02
N SER A 322 16.56 -9.36 -12.50
CA SER A 322 16.96 -8.10 -13.12
C SER A 322 18.46 -7.85 -13.02
N ALA A 323 19.05 -8.09 -11.85
CA ALA A 323 20.47 -7.91 -11.59
C ALA A 323 21.37 -8.87 -12.40
N LEU A 324 20.85 -9.98 -12.95
CA LEU A 324 21.57 -10.85 -13.89
C LEU A 324 22.05 -10.10 -15.14
N ALA A 325 21.38 -9.02 -15.53
CA ALA A 325 21.81 -8.16 -16.63
C ALA A 325 23.00 -7.24 -16.27
N GLY A 326 23.49 -7.32 -15.05
CA GLY A 326 24.60 -6.51 -14.54
C GLY A 326 24.19 -5.10 -14.10
N PRO A 327 25.15 -4.32 -13.58
CA PRO A 327 24.87 -3.01 -12.95
C PRO A 327 24.36 -1.95 -13.94
N VAL A 328 24.67 -2.08 -15.24
CA VAL A 328 24.27 -1.13 -16.27
C VAL A 328 22.88 -1.45 -16.83
N TRP A 329 22.64 -2.70 -17.22
CA TRP A 329 21.39 -3.10 -17.87
C TRP A 329 20.31 -3.56 -16.88
N GLY A 330 20.67 -3.86 -15.63
CA GLY A 330 19.74 -4.34 -14.62
C GLY A 330 18.58 -3.39 -14.38
N ILE A 331 18.80 -2.07 -14.38
CA ILE A 331 17.72 -1.10 -14.22
C ILE A 331 16.73 -1.14 -15.37
N TRP A 332 17.21 -1.31 -16.60
CA TRP A 332 16.35 -1.37 -17.79
C TRP A 332 15.48 -2.63 -17.78
N VAL A 333 16.04 -3.77 -17.36
CA VAL A 333 15.28 -5.01 -17.18
C VAL A 333 14.22 -4.82 -16.09
N TRP A 334 14.55 -4.14 -14.98
CA TRP A 334 13.59 -3.91 -13.90
C TRP A 334 12.44 -3.00 -14.35
N LYS A 335 12.78 -1.88 -15.01
CA LYS A 335 11.79 -0.97 -15.60
C LYS A 335 10.92 -1.67 -16.64
N ALA A 336 11.49 -2.59 -17.43
CA ALA A 336 10.72 -3.41 -18.37
C ALA A 336 9.74 -4.36 -17.65
N ILE A 337 10.15 -5.01 -16.55
CA ILE A 337 9.26 -5.87 -15.74
C ILE A 337 8.12 -5.06 -15.14
N ALA A 338 8.42 -3.92 -14.50
CA ALA A 338 7.40 -3.04 -13.94
C ALA A 338 6.43 -2.54 -15.04
N THR A 339 6.97 -2.06 -16.16
CA THR A 339 6.21 -1.60 -17.33
C THR A 339 5.31 -2.70 -17.91
N ALA A 340 5.83 -3.93 -18.02
CA ALA A 340 5.06 -5.07 -18.49
C ALA A 340 3.89 -5.38 -17.55
N ALA A 341 4.07 -5.29 -16.22
CA ALA A 341 2.98 -5.45 -15.25
C ALA A 341 1.91 -4.36 -15.41
N GLY A 342 2.33 -3.10 -15.57
CA GLY A 342 1.42 -1.98 -15.84
C GLY A 342 0.66 -2.12 -17.16
N ILE A 343 1.31 -2.59 -18.23
CA ILE A 343 0.68 -2.86 -19.54
C ILE A 343 -0.29 -4.04 -19.43
N ALA A 344 0.10 -5.13 -18.77
CA ALA A 344 -0.74 -6.33 -18.60
C ALA A 344 -2.03 -6.05 -17.80
N LEU A 345 -2.00 -5.06 -16.91
CA LEU A 345 -3.18 -4.62 -16.17
C LEU A 345 -4.23 -3.96 -17.07
N VAL A 346 -3.84 -3.34 -18.19
CA VAL A 346 -4.78 -2.66 -19.12
C VAL A 346 -5.78 -3.64 -19.75
N PRO A 347 -5.39 -4.70 -20.49
CA PRO A 347 -6.34 -5.66 -21.04
C PRO A 347 -7.05 -6.47 -19.96
N LEU A 348 -6.42 -6.71 -18.80
CA LEU A 348 -7.10 -7.33 -17.66
C LEU A 348 -8.24 -6.45 -17.15
N ALA A 349 -8.00 -5.15 -16.96
CA ALA A 349 -9.01 -4.19 -16.52
C ALA A 349 -10.13 -4.04 -17.54
N ALA A 350 -9.83 -4.03 -18.84
CA ALA A 350 -10.85 -4.03 -19.88
C ALA A 350 -11.77 -5.26 -19.75
N ARG A 351 -11.20 -6.46 -19.67
CA ARG A 351 -11.97 -7.72 -19.48
C ARG A 351 -12.78 -7.70 -18.17
N LEU A 352 -12.20 -7.15 -17.10
CA LEU A 352 -12.81 -7.06 -15.79
C LEU A 352 -14.03 -6.14 -15.80
N LEU A 353 -13.88 -4.93 -16.33
CA LEU A 353 -14.92 -3.91 -16.38
C LEU A 353 -16.02 -4.25 -17.40
N THR A 354 -15.69 -4.84 -18.56
CA THR A 354 -16.69 -5.31 -19.52
C THR A 354 -17.58 -6.40 -18.94
N ARG A 355 -17.01 -7.37 -18.23
CA ARG A 355 -17.81 -8.42 -17.56
C ARG A 355 -18.74 -7.87 -16.47
N TRP A 356 -18.43 -6.70 -15.94
CA TRP A 356 -19.21 -6.02 -14.92
C TRP A 356 -20.01 -4.83 -15.46
N GLN A 357 -20.08 -4.66 -16.79
CA GLN A 357 -20.83 -3.59 -17.45
C GLN A 357 -20.45 -2.18 -16.97
N CYS A 358 -19.18 -2.02 -16.58
CA CYS A 358 -18.59 -0.83 -15.99
C CYS A 358 -17.56 -0.18 -16.92
N GLU A 359 -17.68 -0.36 -18.24
CA GLU A 359 -16.66 0.11 -19.21
C GLU A 359 -16.47 1.62 -19.19
N GLN A 360 -17.50 2.38 -18.79
CA GLN A 360 -17.41 3.83 -18.63
C GLN A 360 -16.31 4.26 -17.63
N HIS A 361 -15.86 3.36 -16.75
CA HIS A 361 -14.82 3.63 -15.76
C HIS A 361 -13.42 3.23 -16.24
N PHE A 362 -13.25 2.70 -17.45
CA PHE A 362 -11.97 2.17 -17.92
C PHE A 362 -10.84 3.21 -17.96
N ALA A 363 -11.18 4.48 -18.23
CA ALA A 363 -10.22 5.58 -18.19
C ALA A 363 -9.50 5.68 -16.82
N LEU A 364 -10.17 5.33 -15.72
CA LEU A 364 -9.60 5.37 -14.36
C LEU A 364 -8.48 4.35 -14.13
N VAL A 365 -8.31 3.36 -15.00
CA VAL A 365 -7.20 2.40 -14.94
C VAL A 365 -6.21 2.63 -16.08
N ALA A 366 -6.72 2.74 -17.32
CA ALA A 366 -5.89 2.88 -18.50
C ALA A 366 -5.04 4.17 -18.44
N LEU A 367 -5.67 5.26 -17.98
CA LEU A 367 -5.08 6.59 -17.85
C LEU A 367 -4.89 6.99 -16.37
N SER A 368 -4.73 6.05 -15.44
CA SER A 368 -4.41 6.42 -14.05
C SER A 368 -3.01 7.05 -13.98
N PRO A 369 -2.87 8.35 -13.64
CA PRO A 369 -1.57 9.01 -13.60
C PRO A 369 -0.64 8.36 -12.59
N LEU A 370 -1.16 8.07 -11.39
CA LEU A 370 -0.43 7.39 -10.33
C LEU A 370 0.11 6.03 -10.80
N LEU A 371 -0.74 5.18 -11.39
CA LEU A 371 -0.31 3.88 -11.88
C LEU A 371 0.72 4.01 -13.02
N VAL A 372 0.50 4.93 -13.96
CA VAL A 372 1.37 5.12 -15.13
C VAL A 372 2.75 5.66 -14.72
N LEU A 373 2.78 6.72 -13.91
CA LEU A 373 4.01 7.34 -13.46
C LEU A 373 4.79 6.43 -12.51
N GLU A 374 4.14 5.78 -11.54
CA GLU A 374 4.85 4.89 -10.61
C GLU A 374 5.31 3.58 -11.26
N THR A 375 4.76 3.22 -12.42
CA THR A 375 5.27 2.11 -13.23
C THR A 375 6.53 2.49 -14.01
N GLY A 376 6.58 3.69 -14.60
CA GLY A 376 7.66 4.10 -15.50
C GLY A 376 8.71 5.02 -14.88
N VAL A 377 8.27 6.10 -14.22
CA VAL A 377 9.13 7.05 -13.51
C VAL A 377 9.65 6.44 -12.21
N GLY A 378 8.75 5.89 -11.38
CA GLY A 378 9.13 5.27 -10.11
C GLY A 378 9.66 3.84 -10.24
N ALA A 379 9.19 3.11 -11.25
CA ALA A 379 9.46 1.66 -11.42
C ALA A 379 9.17 0.84 -10.15
N HIS A 380 8.10 1.19 -9.42
CA HIS A 380 7.77 0.53 -8.17
C HIS A 380 7.20 -0.87 -8.40
N LEU A 381 7.60 -1.82 -7.55
CA LEU A 381 7.10 -3.20 -7.58
C LEU A 381 5.57 -3.29 -7.40
N ASP A 382 4.95 -2.26 -6.84
CA ASP A 382 3.51 -2.17 -6.60
C ASP A 382 2.65 -2.28 -7.87
N ALA A 383 3.22 -2.06 -9.06
CA ALA A 383 2.54 -2.36 -10.33
C ALA A 383 2.22 -3.87 -10.47
N ILE A 384 3.12 -4.73 -10.02
CA ILE A 384 2.91 -6.19 -9.97
C ILE A 384 1.82 -6.52 -8.95
N VAL A 385 1.85 -5.85 -7.79
CA VAL A 385 0.84 -6.00 -6.74
C VAL A 385 -0.55 -5.63 -7.25
N ALA A 386 -0.67 -4.52 -8.00
CA ALA A 386 -1.92 -4.11 -8.63
C ALA A 386 -2.43 -5.12 -9.67
N LEU A 387 -1.54 -5.70 -10.48
CA LEU A 387 -1.86 -6.76 -11.41
C LEU A 387 -2.40 -8.01 -10.70
N LEU A 388 -1.73 -8.45 -9.62
CA LEU A 388 -2.13 -9.62 -8.84
C LEU A 388 -3.47 -9.41 -8.12
N VAL A 389 -3.70 -8.24 -7.52
CA VAL A 389 -4.97 -7.89 -6.88
C VAL A 389 -6.10 -7.79 -7.91
N GLY A 390 -5.86 -7.14 -9.06
CA GLY A 390 -6.81 -7.10 -10.17
C GLY A 390 -7.13 -8.49 -10.72
N GLY A 391 -6.14 -9.36 -10.81
CA GLY A 391 -6.28 -10.76 -11.24
C GLY A 391 -7.08 -11.59 -10.25
N ALA A 392 -6.81 -11.45 -8.95
CA ALA A 392 -7.57 -12.09 -7.88
C ALA A 392 -9.03 -11.64 -7.90
N MET A 393 -9.27 -10.34 -8.11
CA MET A 393 -10.63 -9.81 -8.25
C MET A 393 -11.34 -10.40 -9.48
N HIS A 394 -10.66 -10.48 -10.63
CA HIS A 394 -11.19 -11.12 -11.84
C HIS A 394 -11.50 -12.61 -11.65
N ALA A 395 -10.64 -13.35 -10.94
CA ALA A 395 -10.86 -14.75 -10.60
C ALA A 395 -12.02 -14.94 -9.61
N SER A 396 -12.21 -14.01 -8.67
CA SER A 396 -13.29 -14.04 -7.68
C SER A 396 -14.66 -13.96 -8.36
N PHE A 397 -14.80 -13.12 -9.39
CA PHE A 397 -16.03 -13.02 -10.18
C PHE A 397 -16.33 -14.28 -10.98
N GLN A 398 -15.29 -15.01 -11.37
CA GLN A 398 -15.42 -16.34 -12.00
C GLN A 398 -15.60 -17.47 -10.99
N LYS A 399 -15.71 -17.16 -9.69
CA LYS A 399 -15.81 -18.12 -8.59
C LYS A 399 -14.64 -19.12 -8.52
N ARG A 400 -13.48 -18.73 -9.06
CA ARG A 400 -12.25 -19.56 -9.13
C ARG A 400 -11.42 -19.42 -7.84
N ALA A 401 -11.91 -19.99 -6.75
CA ALA A 401 -11.33 -19.87 -5.40
C ALA A 401 -9.80 -20.14 -5.33
N VAL A 402 -9.31 -21.21 -5.96
CA VAL A 402 -7.87 -21.56 -5.95
C VAL A 402 -7.02 -20.46 -6.59
N TRP A 403 -7.48 -19.89 -7.71
CA TRP A 403 -6.78 -18.78 -8.38
C TRP A 403 -6.78 -17.50 -7.54
N VAL A 404 -7.87 -17.19 -6.84
CA VAL A 404 -7.90 -16.04 -5.92
C VAL A 404 -6.86 -16.22 -4.81
N GLY A 405 -6.86 -17.38 -4.15
CA GLY A 405 -5.90 -17.69 -3.10
C GLY A 405 -4.46 -17.68 -3.57
N GLY A 406 -4.18 -18.36 -4.70
CA GLY A 406 -2.84 -18.43 -5.28
C GLY A 406 -2.29 -17.06 -5.69
N LEU A 407 -3.08 -16.24 -6.38
CA LEU A 407 -2.65 -14.89 -6.79
C LEU A 407 -2.38 -13.97 -5.59
N LEU A 408 -3.22 -14.01 -4.55
CA LEU A 408 -2.99 -13.23 -3.34
C LEU A 408 -1.81 -13.76 -2.53
N GLY A 409 -1.62 -15.09 -2.44
CA GLY A 409 -0.45 -15.70 -1.78
C GLY A 409 0.87 -15.36 -2.48
N VAL A 410 0.90 -15.41 -3.81
CA VAL A 410 2.02 -14.88 -4.62
C VAL A 410 2.20 -13.39 -4.37
N GLY A 411 1.10 -12.63 -4.30
CA GLY A 411 1.10 -11.20 -3.95
C GLY A 411 1.80 -10.92 -2.62
N VAL A 412 1.48 -11.68 -1.57
CA VAL A 412 2.13 -11.58 -0.24
C VAL A 412 3.64 -11.83 -0.34
N CYS A 413 4.07 -12.73 -1.22
CA CYS A 413 5.48 -13.01 -1.46
C CYS A 413 6.19 -11.93 -2.30
N VAL A 414 5.45 -10.97 -2.87
CA VAL A 414 6.00 -9.75 -3.51
C VAL A 414 5.94 -8.57 -2.52
N LYS A 415 4.80 -8.37 -1.87
CA LYS A 415 4.56 -7.32 -0.87
C LYS A 415 3.42 -7.74 0.03
N PHE A 416 3.45 -7.46 1.33
CA PHE A 416 2.47 -8.03 2.27
C PHE A 416 1.00 -7.59 2.08
N LEU A 417 0.77 -6.40 1.50
CA LEU A 417 -0.54 -5.76 1.41
C LEU A 417 -1.68 -6.62 0.80
N PRO A 418 -1.49 -7.43 -0.27
CA PRO A 418 -2.54 -8.27 -0.85
C PRO A 418 -3.17 -9.27 0.11
N ALA A 419 -2.50 -9.65 1.21
CA ALA A 419 -3.06 -10.55 2.22
C ALA A 419 -4.45 -10.07 2.70
N ILE A 420 -4.61 -8.76 2.89
CA ILE A 420 -5.82 -8.18 3.48
C ILE A 420 -7.04 -8.32 2.55
N ALA A 421 -6.82 -8.44 1.23
CA ALA A 421 -7.87 -8.66 0.25
C ALA A 421 -8.46 -10.08 0.33
N LEU A 422 -7.75 -11.05 0.94
CA LEU A 422 -8.23 -12.42 1.08
C LEU A 422 -9.49 -12.49 1.93
N MET A 423 -9.57 -11.67 2.99
CA MET A 423 -10.67 -11.69 3.96
C MET A 423 -12.03 -11.32 3.35
N PRO A 424 -12.23 -10.14 2.72
CA PRO A 424 -13.53 -9.81 2.12
C PRO A 424 -13.92 -10.78 1.01
N LEU A 425 -12.96 -11.22 0.18
CA LEU A 425 -13.23 -12.16 -0.90
C LEU A 425 -13.60 -13.56 -0.38
N ALA A 426 -12.95 -14.03 0.68
CA ALA A 426 -13.27 -15.30 1.33
C ALA A 426 -14.69 -15.30 1.93
N ILE A 427 -15.06 -14.21 2.60
CA ILE A 427 -16.41 -14.04 3.16
C ILE A 427 -17.46 -13.99 2.04
N ALA A 428 -17.19 -13.24 0.97
CA ALA A 428 -18.07 -13.07 -0.18
C ALA A 428 -18.30 -14.38 -0.95
N MET A 429 -17.27 -15.23 -1.06
CA MET A 429 -17.34 -16.49 -1.80
C MET A 429 -17.81 -17.68 -0.95
N GLY A 430 -17.88 -17.52 0.37
CA GLY A 430 -18.36 -18.53 1.31
C GLY A 430 -17.28 -19.51 1.77
N TRP A 431 -17.54 -20.22 2.87
CA TRP A 431 -16.51 -20.95 3.62
C TRP A 431 -15.76 -22.04 2.81
N ARG A 432 -16.44 -22.77 1.91
CA ARG A 432 -15.77 -23.79 1.06
C ARG A 432 -14.80 -23.16 0.05
N ALA A 433 -15.14 -21.98 -0.46
CA ALA A 433 -14.22 -21.23 -1.30
C ALA A 433 -13.09 -20.63 -0.46
N ALA A 434 -13.40 -20.10 0.73
CA ALA A 434 -12.41 -19.60 1.68
C ALA A 434 -11.34 -20.64 2.03
N LEU A 435 -11.72 -21.89 2.30
CA LEU A 435 -10.77 -22.97 2.57
C LEU A 435 -9.83 -23.21 1.36
N ARG A 436 -10.38 -23.30 0.15
CA ARG A 436 -9.57 -23.48 -1.07
C ARG A 436 -8.66 -22.29 -1.36
N MET A 437 -9.14 -21.07 -1.08
CA MET A 437 -8.36 -19.84 -1.18
C MET A 437 -7.20 -19.86 -0.16
N GLY A 438 -7.50 -20.19 1.10
CA GLY A 438 -6.52 -20.28 2.17
C GLY A 438 -5.45 -21.32 1.87
N LEU A 439 -5.84 -22.54 1.46
CA LEU A 439 -4.90 -23.59 1.08
C LEU A 439 -4.01 -23.19 -0.09
N ALA A 440 -4.57 -22.56 -1.13
CA ALA A 440 -3.79 -22.09 -2.27
C ALA A 440 -2.82 -20.95 -1.89
N ALA A 441 -3.25 -20.01 -1.04
CA ALA A 441 -2.41 -18.93 -0.55
C ALA A 441 -1.27 -19.45 0.32
N ILE A 442 -1.58 -20.33 1.29
CA ILE A 442 -0.60 -20.98 2.16
C ILE A 442 0.36 -21.82 1.33
N GLY A 443 -0.12 -22.59 0.35
CA GLY A 443 0.72 -23.37 -0.54
C GLY A 443 1.73 -22.51 -1.31
N ALA A 444 1.27 -21.39 -1.89
CA ALA A 444 2.16 -20.45 -2.58
C ALA A 444 3.22 -19.85 -1.63
N ILE A 445 2.81 -19.39 -0.45
CA ILE A 445 3.70 -18.81 0.57
C ILE A 445 4.70 -19.86 1.06
N ALA A 446 4.24 -21.06 1.39
CA ALA A 446 5.06 -22.15 1.91
C ALA A 446 6.12 -22.59 0.90
N VAL A 447 5.77 -22.68 -0.40
CA VAL A 447 6.75 -23.00 -1.45
C VAL A 447 7.83 -21.91 -1.54
N ILE A 448 7.44 -20.64 -1.58
CA ILE A 448 8.38 -19.53 -1.77
C ILE A 448 9.26 -19.31 -0.55
N TYR A 449 8.65 -19.15 0.64
CA TYR A 449 9.40 -18.97 1.89
C TYR A 449 10.15 -20.24 2.29
N GLY A 450 9.59 -21.43 2.04
CA GLY A 450 10.28 -22.70 2.27
C GLY A 450 11.52 -22.84 1.41
N THR A 451 11.47 -22.41 0.14
CA THR A 451 12.65 -22.35 -0.73
C THR A 451 13.68 -21.35 -0.19
N ALA A 452 13.26 -20.15 0.20
CA ALA A 452 14.14 -19.15 0.79
C ALA A 452 14.86 -19.67 2.05
N LEU A 453 14.14 -20.33 2.94
CA LEU A 453 14.71 -20.96 4.14
C LEU A 453 15.65 -22.12 3.78
N ALA A 454 15.30 -22.93 2.78
CA ALA A 454 16.12 -24.07 2.34
C ALA A 454 17.46 -23.63 1.74
N ILE A 455 17.52 -22.46 1.09
CA ILE A 455 18.77 -21.86 0.59
C ILE A 455 19.51 -21.04 1.66
N GLY A 456 19.01 -21.03 2.92
CA GLY A 456 19.68 -20.42 4.07
C GLY A 456 19.31 -18.97 4.36
N TRP A 457 18.38 -18.36 3.62
CA TRP A 457 17.92 -16.99 3.89
C TRP A 457 17.05 -16.92 5.14
N ARG A 458 17.06 -15.77 5.81
CA ARG A 458 16.24 -15.50 7.00
C ARG A 458 15.31 -14.31 6.76
N PRO A 459 14.18 -14.51 6.05
CA PRO A 459 13.30 -13.43 5.57
C PRO A 459 12.47 -12.72 6.66
N ILE A 460 13.17 -12.07 7.59
CA ILE A 460 12.65 -11.15 8.62
C ILE A 460 13.15 -9.73 8.31
N GLY A 461 14.47 -9.60 8.13
CA GLY A 461 15.12 -8.37 7.69
C GLY A 461 14.79 -7.14 8.55
N SER A 462 14.59 -5.99 7.89
CA SER A 462 14.29 -4.70 8.55
C SER A 462 12.81 -4.42 8.79
N LEU A 463 11.94 -5.44 8.71
CA LEU A 463 10.49 -5.28 8.86
C LEU A 463 10.08 -4.56 10.17
N PRO A 464 10.67 -4.83 11.35
CA PRO A 464 10.35 -4.09 12.57
C PRO A 464 10.71 -2.60 12.48
N VAL A 465 11.89 -2.29 11.92
CA VAL A 465 12.42 -0.93 11.80
C VAL A 465 11.51 -0.04 10.94
N PHE A 466 10.90 -0.61 9.91
CA PHE A 466 9.95 0.08 9.04
C PHE A 466 8.81 0.74 9.84
N PHE A 467 8.21 0.01 10.78
CA PHE A 467 7.08 0.53 11.57
C PHE A 467 7.53 1.49 12.67
N GLU A 468 8.73 1.31 13.21
CA GLU A 468 9.25 2.14 14.29
C GLU A 468 9.68 3.52 13.82
N LYS A 469 10.44 3.59 12.71
CA LYS A 469 11.19 4.80 12.35
C LYS A 469 10.62 5.57 11.18
N TRP A 470 9.97 4.90 10.23
CA TRP A 470 9.61 5.56 8.98
C TRP A 470 8.32 6.36 9.16
N ARG A 471 8.31 7.58 8.62
CA ARG A 471 7.17 8.50 8.64
C ARG A 471 7.08 9.19 7.29
N ASN A 472 5.97 9.01 6.57
CA ASN A 472 5.71 9.78 5.34
C ASN A 472 4.25 9.66 4.87
N GLY A 473 3.65 10.75 4.40
CA GLY A 473 2.39 10.72 3.64
C GLY A 473 1.13 10.25 4.40
N SER A 474 1.17 10.22 5.73
CA SER A 474 0.15 9.62 6.60
C SER A 474 -0.68 10.66 7.38
N PRO A 475 -1.68 11.34 6.78
CA PRO A 475 -2.34 12.49 7.41
C PRO A 475 -3.02 12.14 8.75
N LEU A 476 -3.74 11.01 8.82
CA LEU A 476 -4.42 10.58 10.03
C LEU A 476 -3.42 10.20 11.13
N PHE A 477 -2.40 9.40 10.81
CA PHE A 477 -1.39 8.98 11.79
C PHE A 477 -0.62 10.19 12.32
N THR A 478 -0.14 11.07 11.44
CA THR A 478 0.61 12.28 11.83
C THR A 478 -0.23 13.21 12.70
N LEU A 479 -1.51 13.38 12.38
CA LEU A 479 -2.43 14.15 13.23
C LEU A 479 -2.53 13.51 14.61
N LEU A 480 -2.80 12.20 14.71
CA LEU A 480 -2.95 11.53 16.00
C LEU A 480 -1.64 11.51 16.81
N GLU A 481 -0.50 11.27 16.17
CA GLU A 481 0.84 11.26 16.79
C GLU A 481 1.20 12.63 17.40
N ALA A 482 0.70 13.73 16.83
CA ALA A 482 0.94 15.07 17.37
C ALA A 482 0.22 15.33 18.72
N TRP A 483 -0.83 14.58 19.05
CA TRP A 483 -1.67 14.84 20.24
C TRP A 483 -1.72 13.69 21.24
N LEU A 484 -1.33 12.47 20.84
CA LEU A 484 -1.48 11.28 21.65
C LEU A 484 -0.12 10.69 22.04
N PRO A 485 0.09 10.36 23.33
CA PRO A 485 1.20 9.52 23.74
C PRO A 485 1.20 8.17 23.01
N THR A 486 2.37 7.61 22.73
CA THR A 486 2.54 6.37 21.93
C THR A 486 1.61 5.22 22.35
N PRO A 487 1.44 4.88 23.65
CA PRO A 487 0.54 3.79 24.03
C PRO A 487 -0.92 4.05 23.65
N ILE A 488 -1.38 5.30 23.77
CA ILE A 488 -2.74 5.71 23.44
C ILE A 488 -2.92 5.76 21.93
N LEU A 489 -1.95 6.29 21.19
CA LEU A 489 -1.93 6.29 19.73
C LEU A 489 -2.10 4.87 19.16
N LEU A 490 -1.29 3.92 19.65
CA LEU A 490 -1.36 2.53 19.22
C LEU A 490 -2.72 1.88 19.55
N ALA A 491 -3.28 2.17 20.73
CA ALA A 491 -4.61 1.69 21.10
C ALA A 491 -5.71 2.25 20.18
N VAL A 492 -5.68 3.56 19.89
CA VAL A 492 -6.63 4.22 18.99
C VAL A 492 -6.54 3.63 17.58
N ILE A 493 -5.33 3.43 17.06
CA ILE A 493 -5.12 2.82 15.74
C ILE A 493 -5.62 1.36 15.72
N ALA A 494 -5.35 0.59 16.76
CA ALA A 494 -5.82 -0.80 16.86
C ALA A 494 -7.35 -0.88 16.88
N VAL A 495 -8.01 -0.01 17.67
CA VAL A 495 -9.48 0.09 17.72
C VAL A 495 -10.05 0.53 16.38
N ALA A 496 -9.49 1.58 15.76
CA ALA A 496 -9.92 2.04 14.44
C ALA A 496 -9.78 0.94 13.38
N GLY A 497 -8.65 0.23 13.38
CA GLY A 497 -8.42 -0.92 12.51
C GLY A 497 -9.43 -2.04 12.71
N ALA A 498 -9.74 -2.38 13.97
CA ALA A 498 -10.74 -3.39 14.30
C ALA A 498 -12.15 -2.99 13.82
N VAL A 499 -12.54 -1.72 14.02
CA VAL A 499 -13.83 -1.19 13.55
C VAL A 499 -13.92 -1.25 12.03
N LEU A 500 -12.90 -0.77 11.31
CA LEU A 500 -12.88 -0.81 9.84
C LEU A 500 -12.90 -2.24 9.32
N MET A 501 -12.14 -3.16 9.93
CA MET A 501 -12.17 -4.58 9.55
C MET A 501 -13.52 -5.24 9.84
N LEU A 502 -14.19 -4.90 10.95
CA LEU A 502 -15.56 -5.36 11.21
C LEU A 502 -16.52 -4.84 10.14
N THR A 503 -16.40 -3.57 9.73
CA THR A 503 -17.16 -3.01 8.60
C THR A 503 -16.92 -3.81 7.33
N VAL A 504 -15.65 -4.11 6.99
CA VAL A 504 -15.31 -4.99 5.85
C VAL A 504 -16.03 -6.33 5.97
N MET A 505 -15.98 -6.99 7.13
CA MET A 505 -16.61 -8.31 7.34
C MET A 505 -18.13 -8.28 7.15
N VAL A 506 -18.80 -7.25 7.65
CA VAL A 506 -20.26 -7.07 7.55
C VAL A 506 -20.68 -6.85 6.09
N PHE A 507 -19.92 -6.05 5.34
CA PHE A 507 -20.28 -5.69 3.97
C PHE A 507 -19.70 -6.62 2.90
N ALA A 508 -18.72 -7.47 3.22
CA ALA A 508 -18.04 -8.34 2.25
C ALA A 508 -18.98 -9.17 1.39
N ARG A 509 -20.06 -9.73 1.96
CA ARG A 509 -21.03 -10.52 1.18
C ARG A 509 -21.92 -9.69 0.26
N GLN A 510 -22.23 -8.47 0.67
CA GLN A 510 -23.17 -7.61 -0.03
C GLN A 510 -22.46 -6.74 -1.07
N ARG A 511 -21.23 -6.33 -0.79
CA ARG A 511 -20.45 -5.38 -1.57
C ARG A 511 -18.97 -5.79 -1.59
N PRO A 512 -18.63 -6.92 -2.23
CA PRO A 512 -17.27 -7.46 -2.21
C PRO A 512 -16.22 -6.48 -2.77
N VAL A 513 -16.58 -5.68 -3.78
CA VAL A 513 -15.71 -4.64 -4.35
C VAL A 513 -15.33 -3.60 -3.28
N ILE A 514 -16.33 -2.94 -2.71
CA ILE A 514 -16.13 -1.87 -1.71
C ILE A 514 -15.47 -2.41 -0.44
N ALA A 515 -15.86 -3.61 0.00
CA ALA A 515 -15.22 -4.26 1.14
C ALA A 515 -13.73 -4.55 0.86
N THR A 516 -13.36 -4.93 -0.37
CA THR A 516 -11.95 -5.14 -0.75
C THR A 516 -11.18 -3.82 -0.86
N GLN A 517 -11.80 -2.76 -1.39
CA GLN A 517 -11.23 -1.41 -1.37
C GLN A 517 -10.93 -0.95 0.06
N LEU A 518 -11.91 -1.06 0.97
CA LEU A 518 -11.74 -0.68 2.37
C LEU A 518 -10.68 -1.55 3.06
N ALA A 519 -10.66 -2.86 2.79
CA ALA A 519 -9.68 -3.76 3.36
C ALA A 519 -8.24 -3.34 3.01
N ILE A 520 -7.97 -3.03 1.74
CA ILE A 520 -6.65 -2.57 1.28
C ILE A 520 -6.35 -1.16 1.77
N ALA A 521 -7.34 -0.27 1.79
CA ALA A 521 -7.17 1.09 2.28
C ALA A 521 -6.80 1.11 3.77
N THR A 522 -7.49 0.33 4.61
CA THR A 522 -7.35 0.37 6.09
C THR A 522 -5.90 0.39 6.60
N PRO A 523 -5.01 -0.55 6.26
CA PRO A 523 -3.62 -0.49 6.72
C PRO A 523 -2.89 0.76 6.21
N LEU A 524 -3.20 1.25 5.01
CA LEU A 524 -2.60 2.47 4.46
C LEU A 524 -3.13 3.75 5.12
N LEU A 525 -4.40 3.77 5.53
CA LEU A 525 -5.01 4.88 6.27
C LEU A 525 -4.40 5.03 7.67
N LEU A 526 -4.09 3.89 8.30
CA LEU A 526 -3.66 3.79 9.70
C LEU A 526 -2.15 3.67 9.88
N SER A 527 -1.40 3.46 8.80
CA SER A 527 0.05 3.31 8.84
C SER A 527 0.74 4.65 9.07
N PRO A 528 1.89 4.66 9.78
CA PRO A 528 2.79 5.82 9.85
C PRO A 528 3.41 6.20 8.50
N VAL A 529 3.27 5.34 7.49
CA VAL A 529 3.83 5.51 6.15
C VAL A 529 2.79 5.15 5.09
N ALA A 530 2.49 6.11 4.22
CA ALA A 530 1.62 5.95 3.06
C ALA A 530 2.22 6.68 1.85
N PHE A 531 3.22 6.06 1.23
CA PHE A 531 3.74 6.55 -0.04
C PHE A 531 2.69 6.40 -1.16
N PRO A 532 2.68 7.29 -2.17
CA PRO A 532 1.69 7.25 -3.24
C PRO A 532 1.64 5.90 -3.95
N TRP A 533 2.80 5.26 -4.18
CA TRP A 533 2.83 3.99 -4.88
C TRP A 533 2.17 2.82 -4.11
N TYR A 534 1.99 2.93 -2.79
CA TYR A 534 1.27 1.92 -2.01
C TYR A 534 -0.23 1.84 -2.39
N LEU A 535 -0.77 2.87 -3.04
CA LEU A 535 -2.16 2.91 -3.48
C LEU A 535 -2.41 2.25 -4.84
N LEU A 536 -1.37 1.82 -5.57
CA LEU A 536 -1.52 1.20 -6.89
C LEU A 536 -2.52 0.03 -6.91
N PRO A 537 -2.56 -0.87 -5.91
CA PRO A 537 -3.54 -1.96 -5.87
C PRO A 537 -5.00 -1.50 -5.77
N LEU A 538 -5.24 -0.27 -5.30
CA LEU A 538 -6.58 0.33 -5.25
C LEU A 538 -7.04 0.85 -6.61
N VAL A 539 -6.16 1.10 -7.58
CA VAL A 539 -6.53 1.64 -8.91
C VAL A 539 -7.55 0.75 -9.66
N PRO A 540 -7.29 -0.56 -9.90
CA PRO A 540 -8.28 -1.40 -10.57
C PRO A 540 -9.56 -1.58 -9.74
N LEU A 541 -9.46 -1.51 -8.41
CA LEU A 541 -10.63 -1.60 -7.54
C LEU A 541 -11.47 -0.31 -7.58
N ALA A 542 -10.84 0.86 -7.65
CA ALA A 542 -11.51 2.16 -7.75
C ALA A 542 -12.34 2.26 -9.02
N ALA A 543 -11.87 1.67 -10.13
CA ALA A 543 -12.65 1.64 -11.37
C ALA A 543 -13.90 0.74 -11.30
N LEU A 544 -13.88 -0.30 -10.46
CA LEU A 544 -15.05 -1.17 -10.22
C LEU A 544 -16.09 -0.54 -9.28
N GLY A 545 -15.70 0.46 -8.50
CA GLY A 545 -16.57 1.14 -7.54
C GLY A 545 -16.04 2.54 -7.26
N PRO A 546 -16.21 3.50 -8.18
CA PRO A 546 -15.60 4.81 -8.07
C PRO A 546 -16.28 5.65 -6.98
N GLY A 547 -15.53 5.93 -5.91
CA GLY A 547 -15.89 6.89 -4.86
C GLY A 547 -15.03 8.15 -4.96
N ALA A 548 -15.62 9.30 -4.63
CA ALA A 548 -14.91 10.57 -4.56
C ALA A 548 -13.76 10.52 -3.56
N THR A 549 -13.92 9.80 -2.44
CA THR A 549 -12.87 9.63 -1.43
C THR A 549 -11.64 8.95 -2.01
N LEU A 550 -11.82 7.80 -2.67
CA LEU A 550 -10.72 7.00 -3.19
C LEU A 550 -10.07 7.68 -4.41
N LEU A 551 -10.87 8.25 -5.31
CA LEU A 551 -10.34 8.99 -6.46
C LEU A 551 -9.59 10.25 -6.03
N GLY A 552 -10.08 10.97 -5.03
CA GLY A 552 -9.39 12.10 -4.42
C GLY A 552 -8.05 11.67 -3.81
N TRP A 553 -8.02 10.57 -3.07
CA TRP A 553 -6.78 10.07 -2.47
C TRP A 553 -5.74 9.67 -3.51
N LEU A 554 -6.14 8.89 -4.53
CA LEU A 554 -5.26 8.51 -5.65
C LEU A 554 -4.73 9.74 -6.41
N SER A 555 -5.51 10.82 -6.46
CA SER A 555 -5.15 12.05 -7.19
C SER A 555 -4.23 12.97 -6.38
N LEU A 556 -4.44 13.05 -5.05
CA LEU A 556 -3.77 14.00 -4.16
C LEU A 556 -2.56 13.41 -3.44
N SER A 557 -2.44 12.08 -3.32
CA SER A 557 -1.32 11.46 -2.61
C SER A 557 0.06 11.91 -3.12
N PRO A 558 0.29 12.16 -4.43
CA PRO A 558 1.62 12.58 -4.90
C PRO A 558 2.08 13.96 -4.45
N LEU A 559 1.22 14.76 -3.81
CA LEU A 559 1.63 16.03 -3.19
C LEU A 559 2.75 15.85 -2.15
N VAL A 560 2.87 14.65 -1.57
CA VAL A 560 3.96 14.31 -0.64
C VAL A 560 5.34 14.27 -1.30
N TYR A 561 5.42 14.28 -2.64
CA TYR A 561 6.69 14.35 -3.35
C TYR A 561 7.33 15.74 -3.31
N GLU A 562 6.70 16.75 -2.73
CA GLU A 562 7.34 18.05 -2.51
C GLU A 562 8.68 17.92 -1.74
N VAL A 563 8.77 16.94 -0.83
CA VAL A 563 9.99 16.62 -0.08
C VAL A 563 11.18 16.28 -0.98
N ARG A 564 10.93 15.83 -2.23
CA ARG A 564 11.98 15.47 -3.19
C ARG A 564 12.81 16.67 -3.63
N ASP A 565 12.23 17.87 -3.68
CA ASP A 565 12.97 19.07 -4.11
C ASP A 565 14.15 19.31 -3.17
N ARG A 566 13.87 19.36 -1.87
CA ARG A 566 14.90 19.56 -0.83
C ARG A 566 15.81 18.34 -0.66
N PHE A 567 15.28 17.14 -0.85
CA PHE A 567 16.11 15.93 -0.81
C PHE A 567 17.16 15.93 -1.94
N VAL A 568 16.77 16.31 -3.15
CA VAL A 568 17.68 16.36 -4.30
C VAL A 568 18.67 17.54 -4.19
N SER A 569 18.23 18.71 -3.70
CA SER A 569 19.10 19.88 -3.57
C SER A 569 20.06 19.82 -2.38
N ASP A 570 19.56 19.37 -1.22
CA ASP A 570 20.26 19.53 0.06
C ASP A 570 20.59 18.17 0.73
N GLY A 571 20.06 17.05 0.21
CA GLY A 571 20.13 15.74 0.88
C GLY A 571 19.25 15.64 2.13
N VAL A 572 18.33 16.59 2.34
CA VAL A 572 17.51 16.69 3.56
C VAL A 572 16.10 16.16 3.30
N TRP A 573 15.75 15.08 3.99
CA TRP A 573 14.37 14.55 4.02
C TRP A 573 13.56 15.20 5.15
N MET A 574 12.90 16.32 4.85
CA MET A 574 12.02 17.02 5.78
C MET A 574 10.71 17.40 5.08
N PRO A 575 9.68 16.53 5.09
CA PRO A 575 8.42 16.81 4.42
C PRO A 575 7.68 17.95 5.11
N ALA A 576 7.04 18.80 4.31
CA ALA A 576 6.12 19.81 4.77
C ALA A 576 4.80 19.20 5.24
N ILE A 577 4.05 19.94 6.06
CA ILE A 577 2.76 19.50 6.62
C ILE A 577 1.59 19.79 5.64
N TRP A 578 1.72 20.80 4.77
CA TRP A 578 0.65 21.22 3.88
C TRP A 578 0.09 20.10 2.97
N PRO A 579 0.90 19.14 2.42
CA PRO A 579 0.35 18.04 1.62
C PRO A 579 -0.60 17.17 2.44
N LEU A 580 -0.26 16.91 3.71
CA LEU A 580 -1.09 16.10 4.59
C LEU A 580 -2.43 16.77 4.88
N ALA A 581 -2.43 18.10 5.07
CA ALA A 581 -3.66 18.86 5.25
C ALA A 581 -4.58 18.79 4.02
N ILE A 582 -4.01 18.90 2.80
CA ILE A 582 -4.78 18.79 1.55
C ILE A 582 -5.30 17.37 1.33
N ILE A 583 -4.47 16.34 1.57
CA ILE A 583 -4.89 14.93 1.43
C ILE A 583 -5.99 14.60 2.44
N GLY A 584 -5.81 14.98 3.71
CA GLY A 584 -6.81 14.77 4.77
C GLY A 584 -8.11 15.53 4.52
N GLY A 585 -8.03 16.80 4.09
CA GLY A 585 -9.19 17.59 3.67
C GLY A 585 -9.90 16.96 2.47
N GLY A 586 -9.14 16.50 1.47
CA GLY A 586 -9.65 15.78 0.31
C GLY A 586 -10.40 14.50 0.66
N TRP A 587 -9.94 13.76 1.67
CA TRP A 587 -10.71 12.63 2.20
C TRP A 587 -12.03 13.06 2.81
N MET A 588 -12.03 14.07 3.68
CA MET A 588 -13.26 14.53 4.34
C MET A 588 -14.30 15.04 3.33
N ILE A 589 -13.85 15.77 2.31
CA ILE A 589 -14.71 16.23 1.22
C ILE A 589 -15.23 15.03 0.41
N GLY A 590 -14.36 14.08 0.06
CA GLY A 590 -14.74 12.87 -0.65
C GLY A 590 -15.77 12.04 0.10
N LEU A 591 -15.59 11.87 1.42
CA LEU A 591 -16.52 11.18 2.32
C LEU A 591 -17.90 11.85 2.30
N GLY A 592 -17.93 13.18 2.38
CA GLY A 592 -19.15 13.97 2.31
C GLY A 592 -19.87 13.82 0.97
N ILE A 593 -19.13 13.85 -0.14
CA ILE A 593 -19.69 13.66 -1.49
C ILE A 593 -20.28 12.26 -1.64
N ASP A 594 -19.54 11.23 -1.23
CA ASP A 594 -19.97 9.84 -1.33
C ASP A 594 -21.23 9.61 -0.45
N GLY A 595 -21.26 10.19 0.75
CA GLY A 595 -22.42 10.15 1.65
C GLY A 595 -23.64 10.88 1.13
N LEU A 596 -23.47 12.07 0.54
CA LEU A 596 -24.57 12.82 -0.06
C LEU A 596 -25.15 12.09 -1.27
N ARG A 597 -24.29 11.51 -2.14
CA ARG A 597 -24.73 10.68 -3.28
C ARG A 597 -25.50 9.46 -2.82
N HIS A 598 -25.13 8.86 -1.69
CA HIS A 598 -25.88 7.78 -1.09
C HIS A 598 -27.24 8.23 -0.56
N TRP A 599 -27.26 9.29 0.24
CA TRP A 599 -28.48 9.83 0.82
C TRP A 599 -29.53 10.16 -0.24
N ARG A 600 -29.12 10.88 -1.30
CA ARG A 600 -30.02 11.22 -2.44
C ARG A 600 -30.58 9.99 -3.14
N ARG A 601 -29.77 8.94 -3.32
CA ARG A 601 -30.23 7.68 -3.91
C ARG A 601 -31.24 6.95 -3.04
N ARG A 602 -31.08 6.98 -1.70
CA ARG A 602 -32.07 6.40 -0.80
C ARG A 602 -33.41 7.13 -0.88
N LEU A 603 -33.40 8.47 -0.91
CA LEU A 603 -34.62 9.27 -1.05
C LEU A 603 -35.36 8.98 -2.36
N ALA A 604 -34.65 8.88 -3.48
CA ALA A 604 -35.26 8.52 -4.76
C ALA A 604 -35.94 7.13 -4.74
N LEU A 605 -35.40 6.17 -4.00
CA LEU A 605 -35.97 4.83 -3.85
C LEU A 605 -37.17 4.78 -2.88
N THR A 606 -37.31 5.75 -1.98
CA THR A 606 -38.47 5.87 -1.09
C THR A 606 -39.60 6.63 -1.76
N ASP A 607 -39.30 7.65 -2.58
CA ASP A 607 -40.31 8.45 -3.28
C ASP A 607 -40.93 7.72 -4.47
N GLY A 608 -40.18 6.83 -5.15
CA GLY A 608 -40.71 5.99 -6.24
C GLY A 608 -41.60 4.81 -5.79
N LYS A 609 -41.99 4.74 -4.51
CA LYS A 609 -42.91 3.73 -3.95
C LYS A 609 -44.29 4.30 -3.57
N HIS A 610 -44.52 5.58 -3.85
CA HIS A 610 -45.83 6.23 -3.81
C HIS A 610 -46.25 6.54 -5.24
#